data_AF-A0A4Z2G9Y2-F1
#
_entry.id   AF-A0A4Z2G9Y2-F1
#
_cell.length_a   1.000
_cell.length_b   1.000
_cell.length_c   1.000
_cell.angle_alpha   90.00
_cell.angle_beta   90.00
_cell.angle_gamma   90.00
#
_symmetry.space_group_name_H-M   'P 1'
#
loop_
_entity.id
_entity.type
_entity.pdbx_description
1 polymer ?
#
loop_
_entity_poly.entity_id
_entity_poly.type
_entity_poly.pdbx_seq_one_letter_code
_entity_poly.pdbx_strand_id
1 'polypeptide(L)'
;MMTGFRLNMSPLKEPLGFVKLVEWLTAIFAFGSCGGYSGKNIISLFCDDGRNETLDADFHYPFRLSQVPLIEGNATLCNHSVPTTHLVGDSASSAEFFVGVAVVCFLYSMVALLVYLGYMHVYRDSDFGPIFDFVITAVLVFLWLVCSSAWAKGLQNVKDATDTGGIGDTLALCKGSNVTCEVTEFASMRTLNISVVFGFLNMFVWAGNAWFVYKETRWHAQKFSSQPSPARQQVPAPI
;
A
#
# COMPACT_ATOMS: atom_id res chain seq x y z
N MET A 1 -30.82 -25.67 9.48
CA MET A 1 -29.66 -26.58 9.55
C MET A 1 -28.45 -25.74 9.91
N MET A 2 -27.75 -26.03 11.02
CA MET A 2 -26.50 -25.33 11.31
C MET A 2 -25.44 -25.85 10.33
N THR A 3 -25.10 -25.05 9.33
CA THR A 3 -23.91 -25.26 8.50
C THR A 3 -22.70 -25.11 9.42
N GLY A 4 -22.18 -26.23 9.92
CA GLY A 4 -20.98 -26.25 10.75
C GLY A 4 -19.73 -25.97 9.94
N PHE A 5 -18.75 -25.31 10.54
CA PHE A 5 -17.42 -25.09 9.94
C PHE A 5 -16.79 -26.43 9.57
N ARG A 6 -16.46 -26.62 8.30
CA ARG A 6 -15.76 -27.82 7.79
C ARG A 6 -14.49 -27.39 7.08
N LEU A 7 -13.37 -27.47 7.79
CA LEU A 7 -12.07 -27.08 7.26
C LEU A 7 -11.64 -28.04 6.14
N ASN A 8 -11.61 -27.54 4.90
CA ASN A 8 -11.12 -28.26 3.73
C ASN A 8 -10.01 -27.42 3.09
N MET A 9 -8.80 -27.98 2.96
CA MET A 9 -7.66 -27.31 2.34
C MET A 9 -7.64 -27.43 0.81
N SER A 10 -8.59 -28.17 0.20
CA SER A 10 -8.70 -28.30 -1.25
C SER A 10 -8.81 -26.95 -1.99
N PRO A 11 -9.55 -25.94 -1.49
CA PRO A 11 -9.63 -24.61 -2.13
C PRO A 11 -8.30 -23.86 -2.19
N LEU A 12 -7.31 -24.16 -1.33
CA LEU A 12 -5.96 -23.57 -1.44
C LEU A 12 -5.18 -24.11 -2.63
N LYS A 13 -5.55 -25.28 -3.15
CA LYS A 13 -4.99 -25.83 -4.39
C LYS A 13 -5.70 -25.28 -5.63
N GLU A 14 -6.88 -24.67 -5.46
CA GLU A 14 -7.59 -23.96 -6.51
C GLU A 14 -7.02 -22.54 -6.65
N PRO A 15 -7.01 -21.96 -7.87
CA PRO A 15 -6.47 -20.63 -8.10
C PRO A 15 -7.17 -19.55 -7.25
N LEU A 16 -8.46 -19.72 -6.97
CA LEU A 16 -9.25 -18.77 -6.17
C LEU A 16 -8.72 -18.63 -4.73
N GLY A 17 -8.51 -19.75 -4.03
CA GLY A 17 -7.99 -19.73 -2.66
C GLY A 17 -6.50 -19.41 -2.58
N PHE A 18 -5.71 -19.90 -3.55
CA PHE A 18 -4.27 -19.59 -3.61
C PHE A 18 -4.03 -18.09 -3.79
N VAL A 19 -4.74 -17.44 -4.72
CA VAL A 19 -4.56 -16.00 -4.96
C VAL A 19 -4.99 -15.18 -3.73
N LYS A 20 -6.07 -15.56 -3.02
CA LYS A 20 -6.43 -14.91 -1.74
C LYS A 20 -5.34 -15.00 -0.68
N LEU A 21 -4.62 -16.12 -0.59
CA LEU A 21 -3.48 -16.25 0.32
C LEU A 21 -2.33 -15.30 -0.08
N VAL A 22 -2.07 -15.14 -1.38
CA VAL A 22 -1.06 -14.20 -1.88
C VAL A 22 -1.46 -12.75 -1.60
N GLU A 23 -2.73 -12.37 -1.80
CA GLU A 23 -3.25 -11.04 -1.44
C GLU A 23 -3.04 -10.73 0.04
N TRP A 24 -3.31 -11.71 0.89
CA TRP A 24 -3.16 -11.59 2.34
C TRP A 24 -1.70 -11.35 2.73
N LEU A 25 -0.76 -12.14 2.20
CA LEU A 25 0.67 -11.99 2.50
C LEU A 25 1.24 -10.67 1.95
N THR A 26 0.89 -10.31 0.72
CA THR A 26 1.38 -9.09 0.07
C THR A 26 0.83 -7.82 0.73
N ALA A 27 -0.39 -7.87 1.30
CA ALA A 27 -0.92 -6.78 2.11
C ALA A 27 -0.08 -6.54 3.38
N ILE A 28 0.38 -7.60 4.06
CA ILE A 28 1.27 -7.50 5.24
C ILE A 28 2.57 -6.79 4.87
N PHE A 29 3.20 -7.19 3.76
CA PHE A 29 4.42 -6.55 3.31
C PHE A 29 4.21 -5.08 2.92
N ALA A 30 3.07 -4.74 2.33
CA ALA A 30 2.73 -3.36 1.97
C ALA A 30 2.60 -2.46 3.22
N PHE A 31 1.68 -2.77 4.14
CA PHE A 31 1.46 -1.92 5.30
C PHE A 31 2.59 -2.01 6.33
N GLY A 32 3.24 -3.16 6.48
CA GLY A 32 4.36 -3.33 7.41
C GLY A 32 5.59 -2.53 7.00
N SER A 33 5.87 -2.47 5.70
CA SER A 33 7.01 -1.71 5.16
C SER A 33 6.81 -0.19 5.27
N CYS A 34 5.58 0.30 5.18
CA CYS A 34 5.27 1.74 5.29
C CYS A 34 5.01 2.16 6.75
N GLY A 35 4.13 1.45 7.47
CA GLY A 35 3.67 1.82 8.80
C GLY A 35 4.71 1.60 9.91
N GLY A 36 5.68 0.68 9.70
CA GLY A 36 6.76 0.41 10.65
C GLY A 36 8.04 1.21 10.40
N TYR A 37 8.03 2.17 9.47
CA TYR A 37 9.25 2.85 9.05
C TYR A 37 9.63 4.02 9.97
N SER A 38 10.91 4.05 10.33
CA SER A 38 11.59 5.19 10.97
C SER A 38 12.94 5.40 10.28
N GLY A 39 13.22 6.63 9.88
CA GLY A 39 14.47 7.04 9.24
C GLY A 39 15.08 8.24 9.96
N LYS A 40 16.40 8.34 9.88
CA LYS A 40 17.20 9.43 10.44
C LYS A 40 18.23 9.87 9.41
N ASN A 41 18.21 11.14 9.04
CA ASN A 41 19.25 11.76 8.21
C ASN A 41 20.17 12.60 9.11
N ILE A 42 21.46 12.64 8.77
CA ILE A 42 22.43 13.53 9.42
C ILE A 42 22.77 14.66 8.46
N ILE A 43 22.53 15.88 8.91
CA ILE A 43 22.82 17.12 8.18
C ILE A 43 24.10 17.70 8.76
N SER A 44 25.12 17.89 7.94
CA SER A 44 26.34 18.59 8.32
C SER A 44 26.31 20.03 7.83
N LEU A 45 26.64 20.95 8.74
CA LEU A 45 26.78 22.37 8.49
C LEU A 45 28.27 22.70 8.49
N PHE A 46 28.75 23.22 7.37
CA PHE A 46 30.13 23.69 7.22
C PHE A 46 30.14 25.21 7.41
N CYS A 47 30.58 25.65 8.59
CA CYS A 47 30.63 27.07 8.95
C CYS A 47 31.94 27.73 8.45
N ASP A 48 31.90 29.04 8.22
CA ASP A 48 33.07 29.86 7.82
C ASP A 48 34.24 29.80 8.84
N ASP A 49 33.92 29.59 10.12
CA ASP A 49 34.91 29.47 11.19
C ASP A 49 35.66 28.12 11.18
N GLY A 50 35.44 27.28 10.16
CA GLY A 50 36.03 25.95 10.03
C GLY A 50 35.46 24.90 10.99
N ARG A 51 34.38 25.25 11.71
CA ARG A 51 33.65 24.32 12.57
C ARG A 51 32.61 23.56 11.74
N ASN A 52 32.51 22.27 12.02
CA ASN A 52 31.47 21.42 11.45
C ASN A 52 30.49 21.08 12.56
N GLU A 53 29.22 21.41 12.37
CA GLU A 53 28.13 21.04 13.27
C GLU A 53 27.20 20.05 12.56
N THR A 54 26.55 19.18 13.33
CA THR A 54 25.65 18.16 12.78
C THR A 54 24.27 18.27 13.40
N LEU A 55 23.23 18.13 12.58
CA LEU A 55 21.84 18.06 13.00
C LEU A 55 21.24 16.72 12.61
N ASP A 56 20.37 16.23 13.48
CA ASP A 56 19.62 15.01 13.29
C ASP A 56 18.23 15.34 12.73
N ALA A 57 17.92 14.82 11.56
CA ALA A 57 16.62 14.95 10.92
C ALA A 57 15.89 13.60 10.96
N ASP A 58 15.08 13.41 12.00
CA ASP A 58 14.27 12.22 12.18
C ASP A 58 12.94 12.33 11.44
N PHE A 59 12.51 11.24 10.80
CA PHE A 59 11.19 11.14 10.18
C PHE A 59 10.69 9.70 10.25
N HIS A 60 9.43 9.55 10.64
CA HIS A 60 8.79 8.27 10.82
C HIS A 60 7.37 8.32 10.29
N TYR A 61 6.73 7.17 10.07
CA TYR A 61 5.30 7.12 9.77
C TYR A 61 4.50 7.84 10.88
N PRO A 62 3.55 8.74 10.57
CA PRO A 62 2.94 8.99 9.26
C PRO A 62 3.59 10.13 8.43
N PHE A 63 4.86 10.47 8.60
CA PHE A 63 5.58 11.47 7.78
C PHE A 63 5.01 12.90 7.87
N ARG A 64 4.69 13.32 9.10
CA ARG A 64 4.32 14.71 9.44
C ARG A 64 5.57 15.56 9.62
N LEU A 65 6.29 15.79 8.53
CA LEU A 65 7.56 16.53 8.52
C LEU A 65 7.43 17.92 9.16
N SER A 66 6.31 18.60 8.93
CA SER A 66 6.00 19.91 9.53
C SER A 66 5.84 19.92 11.05
N GLN A 67 5.68 18.76 11.70
CA GLN A 67 5.51 18.66 13.15
C GLN A 67 6.78 18.20 13.86
N VAL A 68 7.75 17.64 13.12
CA VAL A 68 9.03 17.21 13.69
C VAL A 68 10.01 18.39 13.60
N PRO A 69 10.45 18.95 14.73
CA PRO A 69 11.44 20.01 14.71
C PRO A 69 12.81 19.45 14.28
N LEU A 70 13.44 20.09 13.29
CA LEU A 70 14.86 19.88 12.96
C LEU A 70 15.78 20.43 14.06
N ILE A 71 15.31 21.47 14.75
CA ILE A 71 16.03 22.14 15.83
C ILE A 71 15.06 22.28 16.99
N GLU A 72 15.32 21.54 18.07
CA GLU A 72 14.58 21.66 19.33
C GLU A 72 15.00 22.93 20.07
N GLY A 73 14.35 24.04 19.72
CA GLY A 73 14.51 25.34 20.40
C GLY A 73 15.37 26.35 19.62
N ASN A 74 15.67 27.47 20.25
CA ASN A 74 16.58 28.47 19.71
C ASN A 74 18.03 28.00 19.92
N ALA A 75 18.56 27.24 18.97
CA ALA A 75 19.94 26.81 19.00
C ALA A 75 20.83 27.82 18.25
N THR A 76 22.03 28.04 18.76
CA THR A 76 23.06 28.81 18.06
C THR A 76 23.85 27.84 17.18
N LEU A 77 23.63 27.89 15.87
CA LEU A 77 24.35 27.09 14.89
C LEU A 77 25.23 28.02 14.06
N CYS A 78 26.50 27.66 13.85
CA CYS A 78 27.46 28.47 13.10
C CYS A 78 27.46 29.96 13.53
N ASN A 79 27.48 30.25 14.83
CA ASN A 79 27.41 31.61 15.39
C ASN A 79 26.14 32.43 15.02
N HIS A 80 25.12 31.79 14.46
CA HIS A 80 23.82 32.38 14.18
C HIS A 80 22.73 31.76 15.07
N SER A 81 21.84 32.58 15.62
CA SER A 81 20.65 32.09 16.33
C SER A 81 19.61 31.61 15.32
N VAL A 82 19.32 30.32 15.30
CA VAL A 82 18.28 29.74 14.44
C VAL A 82 17.03 29.48 15.29
N PRO A 83 15.86 30.02 14.91
CA PRO A 83 14.62 29.65 15.57
C PRO A 83 14.27 28.19 15.28
N THR A 84 13.32 27.63 16.04
CA THR A 84 12.76 26.30 15.78
C THR A 84 12.31 26.17 14.33
N THR A 85 13.00 25.34 13.55
CA THR A 85 12.65 25.03 12.16
C THR A 85 12.07 23.63 12.07
N HIS A 86 11.05 23.50 11.23
CA HIS A 86 10.39 22.22 10.94
C HIS A 86 10.69 21.83 9.50
N LEU A 87 10.72 20.52 9.21
CA LEU A 87 10.85 20.05 7.84
C LEU A 87 9.64 20.48 7.02
N VAL A 88 9.86 20.90 5.77
CA VAL A 88 8.78 21.31 4.88
C VAL A 88 8.10 20.08 4.28
N GLY A 89 6.83 19.88 4.62
CA GLY A 89 5.98 18.87 3.99
C GLY A 89 4.99 18.20 4.93
N ASP A 90 3.91 17.68 4.35
CA ASP A 90 3.02 16.74 5.03
C ASP A 90 2.58 15.67 4.02
N SER A 91 3.06 14.45 4.21
CA SER A 91 2.66 13.29 3.39
C SER A 91 1.83 12.28 4.20
N ALA A 92 1.31 12.68 5.37
CA ALA A 92 0.58 11.81 6.27
C ALA A 92 -0.72 11.30 5.70
N SER A 93 -1.50 12.16 5.06
CA SER A 93 -2.76 11.75 4.44
C SER A 93 -2.56 10.63 3.41
N SER A 94 -1.49 10.69 2.61
CA SER A 94 -1.19 9.70 1.59
C SER A 94 -0.71 8.37 2.20
N ALA A 95 0.16 8.46 3.21
CA ALA A 95 0.67 7.28 3.92
C ALA A 95 -0.43 6.56 4.73
N GLU A 96 -1.24 7.33 5.47
CA GLU A 96 -2.36 6.82 6.26
C GLU A 96 -3.44 6.20 5.38
N PHE A 97 -3.74 6.80 4.22
CA PHE A 97 -4.66 6.22 3.26
C PHE A 97 -4.14 4.88 2.69
N PHE A 98 -2.86 4.81 2.33
CA PHE A 98 -2.23 3.58 1.84
C PHE A 98 -2.25 2.45 2.89
N VAL A 99 -1.81 2.75 4.11
CA VAL A 99 -1.80 1.78 5.22
C VAL A 99 -3.23 1.37 5.58
N GLY A 100 -4.18 2.31 5.62
CA GLY A 100 -5.59 2.04 5.89
C GLY A 100 -6.22 1.08 4.89
N VAL A 101 -6.04 1.33 3.58
CA VAL A 101 -6.53 0.42 2.52
C VAL A 101 -5.87 -0.96 2.64
N ALA A 102 -4.56 -1.01 2.90
CA ALA A 102 -3.85 -2.27 3.05
C ALA A 102 -4.35 -3.11 4.25
N VAL A 103 -4.67 -2.48 5.38
CA VAL A 103 -5.26 -3.15 6.55
C VAL A 103 -6.67 -3.66 6.24
N VAL A 104 -7.51 -2.89 5.55
CA VAL A 104 -8.85 -3.35 5.11
C VAL A 104 -8.73 -4.56 4.19
N CYS A 105 -7.83 -4.51 3.21
CA CYS A 105 -7.55 -5.62 2.29
C CYS A 105 -7.02 -6.87 3.03
N PHE A 106 -6.17 -6.70 4.04
CA PHE A 106 -5.70 -7.78 4.91
C PHE A 106 -6.85 -8.45 5.67
N LEU A 107 -7.73 -7.66 6.30
CA LEU A 107 -8.88 -8.20 7.04
C LEU A 107 -9.87 -8.89 6.11
N TYR A 108 -10.16 -8.29 4.95
CA TYR A 108 -11.04 -8.88 3.95
C TYR A 108 -10.51 -10.21 3.44
N SER A 109 -9.25 -10.27 3.01
CA SER A 109 -8.63 -11.50 2.49
C SER A 109 -8.60 -12.60 3.56
N MET A 110 -8.37 -12.26 4.84
CA MET A 110 -8.47 -13.21 5.94
C MET A 110 -9.89 -13.79 6.07
N VAL A 111 -10.92 -12.94 6.07
CA VAL A 111 -12.32 -13.39 6.16
C VAL A 111 -12.71 -14.23 4.94
N ALA A 112 -12.37 -13.78 3.73
CA ALA A 112 -12.64 -14.51 2.49
C ALA A 112 -11.95 -15.88 2.50
N LEU A 113 -10.70 -15.96 2.97
CA LEU A 113 -9.97 -17.23 3.09
C LEU A 113 -10.65 -18.18 4.09
N LEU A 114 -11.14 -17.68 5.23
CA LEU A 114 -11.90 -18.47 6.20
C LEU A 114 -13.22 -18.99 5.61
N VAL A 115 -13.93 -18.15 4.84
CA VAL A 115 -15.15 -18.56 4.13
C VAL A 115 -14.84 -19.63 3.10
N TYR A 116 -13.76 -19.47 2.33
CA TYR A 116 -13.37 -20.48 1.35
C TYR A 116 -12.98 -21.79 2.03
N LEU A 117 -12.15 -21.76 3.06
CA LEU A 117 -11.70 -22.98 3.76
C LEU A 117 -12.81 -23.69 4.53
N GLY A 118 -13.75 -22.96 5.12
CA GLY A 118 -14.74 -23.49 6.07
C GLY A 118 -16.16 -23.64 5.53
N TYR A 119 -16.52 -22.81 4.55
CA TYR A 119 -17.89 -22.61 4.09
C TYR A 119 -18.00 -22.57 2.55
N MET A 120 -17.06 -23.19 1.82
CA MET A 120 -17.11 -23.29 0.34
C MET A 120 -18.48 -23.72 -0.20
N HIS A 121 -19.14 -24.67 0.48
CA HIS A 121 -20.46 -25.16 0.07
C HIS A 121 -21.51 -24.03 0.12
N VAL A 122 -21.53 -23.22 1.18
CA VAL A 122 -22.42 -22.05 1.30
C VAL A 122 -22.05 -20.97 0.29
N TYR A 123 -20.75 -20.77 0.06
CA TYR A 123 -20.25 -19.79 -0.90
C TYR A 123 -20.67 -20.11 -2.34
N ARG A 124 -20.61 -21.38 -2.76
CA ARG A 124 -21.03 -21.81 -4.11
C ARG A 124 -22.53 -22.03 -4.25
N ASP A 125 -23.22 -22.49 -3.21
CA ASP A 125 -24.67 -22.74 -3.25
C ASP A 125 -25.50 -21.45 -3.17
N SER A 126 -24.92 -20.35 -2.66
CA SER A 126 -25.58 -19.04 -2.58
C SER A 126 -25.32 -18.19 -3.81
N ASP A 127 -26.39 -17.75 -4.49
CA ASP A 127 -26.28 -16.82 -5.63
C ASP A 127 -25.62 -15.47 -5.26
N PHE A 128 -25.70 -15.07 -3.98
CA PHE A 128 -25.21 -13.77 -3.51
C PHE A 128 -23.71 -13.75 -3.18
N GLY A 129 -23.15 -14.88 -2.73
CA GLY A 129 -21.77 -14.96 -2.23
C GLY A 129 -20.73 -14.51 -3.26
N PRO A 130 -20.66 -15.15 -4.44
CA PRO A 130 -19.67 -14.81 -5.46
C PRO A 130 -19.86 -13.41 -6.06
N ILE A 131 -21.11 -12.92 -6.17
CA ILE A 131 -21.40 -11.57 -6.69
C ILE A 131 -20.91 -10.51 -5.70
N PHE A 132 -21.20 -10.69 -4.42
CA PHE A 132 -20.75 -9.77 -3.37
C PHE A 132 -19.22 -9.71 -3.29
N ASP A 133 -18.56 -10.88 -3.32
CA ASP A 133 -17.10 -10.98 -3.33
C ASP A 133 -16.47 -10.29 -4.54
N PHE A 134 -17.09 -10.45 -5.72
CA PHE A 134 -16.64 -9.77 -6.93
C PHE A 134 -16.72 -8.24 -6.81
N VAL A 135 -17.85 -7.71 -6.32
CA VAL A 135 -18.05 -6.26 -6.15
C VAL A 135 -17.03 -5.68 -5.17
N ILE A 136 -16.82 -6.33 -4.02
CA ILE A 136 -15.82 -5.86 -3.05
C ILE A 136 -14.41 -5.95 -3.63
N THR A 137 -14.06 -7.08 -4.25
CA THR A 137 -12.74 -7.25 -4.88
C THR A 137 -12.50 -6.16 -5.93
N ALA A 138 -13.49 -5.81 -6.76
CA ALA A 138 -13.36 -4.73 -7.74
C ALA A 138 -13.16 -3.34 -7.10
N VAL A 139 -13.88 -3.03 -6.02
CA VAL A 139 -13.68 -1.77 -5.26
C VAL A 139 -12.29 -1.73 -4.64
N LEU A 140 -11.80 -2.84 -4.08
CA LEU A 140 -10.49 -2.92 -3.46
C LEU A 140 -9.34 -2.83 -4.48
N VAL A 141 -9.52 -3.33 -5.71
CA VAL A 141 -8.58 -3.08 -6.83
C VAL A 141 -8.45 -1.58 -7.11
N PHE A 142 -9.58 -0.88 -7.22
CA PHE A 142 -9.57 0.56 -7.45
C PHE A 142 -8.91 1.32 -6.30
N LEU A 143 -9.23 0.97 -5.05
CA LEU A 143 -8.62 1.59 -3.89
C LEU A 143 -7.11 1.34 -3.83
N TRP A 144 -6.64 0.13 -4.16
CA TRP A 144 -5.20 -0.17 -4.26
C TRP A 144 -4.50 0.70 -5.30
N LEU A 145 -5.12 0.92 -6.46
CA LEU A 145 -4.57 1.79 -7.49
C LEU A 145 -4.42 3.23 -6.99
N VAL A 146 -5.48 3.80 -6.42
CA VAL A 146 -5.50 5.19 -5.96
C VAL A 146 -4.55 5.38 -4.78
N CYS A 147 -4.57 4.49 -3.79
CA CYS A 147 -3.73 4.61 -2.60
C CYS A 147 -2.24 4.39 -2.90
N SER A 148 -1.90 3.45 -3.79
CA SER A 148 -0.51 3.22 -4.20
C SER A 148 0.04 4.39 -4.99
N SER A 149 -0.79 5.00 -5.85
CA SER A 149 -0.40 6.20 -6.61
C SER A 149 -0.21 7.42 -5.70
N ALA A 150 -1.14 7.63 -4.76
CA ALA A 150 -1.03 8.69 -3.76
C ALA A 150 0.23 8.52 -2.90
N TRP A 151 0.50 7.30 -2.44
CA TRP A 151 1.69 7.02 -1.65
C TRP A 151 2.99 7.10 -2.47
N ALA A 152 3.00 6.70 -3.75
CA ALA A 152 4.15 6.90 -4.62
C ALA A 152 4.54 8.38 -4.73
N LYS A 153 3.55 9.28 -4.88
CA LYS A 153 3.79 10.73 -4.88
C LYS A 153 4.17 11.24 -3.49
N GLY A 154 3.50 10.79 -2.44
CA GLY A 154 3.83 11.14 -1.05
C GLY A 154 5.28 10.77 -0.70
N LEU A 155 5.72 9.57 -1.06
CA LEU A 155 7.10 9.14 -0.87
C LEU A 155 8.10 10.02 -1.63
N GLN A 156 7.76 10.44 -2.85
CA GLN A 156 8.63 11.39 -3.57
C GLN A 156 8.72 12.73 -2.84
N ASN A 157 7.61 13.25 -2.31
CA ASN A 157 7.64 14.48 -1.52
C ASN A 157 8.50 14.34 -0.25
N VAL A 158 8.47 13.17 0.41
CA VAL A 158 9.34 12.89 1.57
C VAL A 158 10.81 12.87 1.15
N LYS A 159 11.15 12.23 0.03
CA LYS A 159 12.52 12.21 -0.49
C LYS A 159 13.00 13.62 -0.84
N ASP A 160 12.18 14.39 -1.56
CA ASP A 160 12.53 15.76 -1.97
C ASP A 160 12.73 16.68 -0.75
N ALA A 161 11.88 16.54 0.28
CA ALA A 161 11.97 17.33 1.52
C ALA A 161 13.17 16.96 2.40
N THR A 162 13.63 15.70 2.35
CA THR A 162 14.72 15.17 3.16
C THR A 162 16.07 15.13 2.43
N ASP A 163 16.10 15.54 1.16
CA ASP A 163 17.30 15.68 0.36
C ASP A 163 18.05 16.98 0.69
N THR A 164 19.34 17.05 0.30
CA THR A 164 20.19 18.23 0.52
C THR A 164 19.56 19.51 -0.03
N GLY A 165 18.90 19.43 -1.20
CA GLY A 165 18.19 20.58 -1.77
C GLY A 165 17.00 21.03 -0.92
N GLY A 166 16.15 20.10 -0.47
CA GLY A 166 14.98 20.40 0.36
C GLY A 166 15.34 20.96 1.74
N ILE A 167 16.42 20.42 2.34
CA ILE A 167 16.95 20.92 3.61
C ILE A 167 17.60 22.29 3.45
N GLY A 168 18.33 22.51 2.36
CA GLY A 168 18.90 23.82 2.03
C GLY A 168 17.83 24.91 1.85
N ASP A 169 16.68 24.56 1.29
CA ASP A 169 15.53 25.49 1.18
C ASP A 169 14.78 25.68 2.51
N THR A 170 14.83 24.69 3.41
CA THR A 170 14.17 24.73 4.73
C THR A 170 14.97 25.57 5.74
N LEU A 171 16.30 25.43 5.76
CA LEU A 171 17.18 26.20 6.65
C LEU A 171 17.58 27.53 5.99
N ALA A 172 17.06 28.64 6.52
CA ALA A 172 17.42 29.98 6.07
C ALA A 172 18.94 30.27 6.12
N LEU A 173 19.68 29.62 7.04
CA LEU A 173 21.14 29.71 7.13
C LEU A 173 21.85 29.27 5.85
N CYS A 174 21.37 28.21 5.21
CA CYS A 174 21.98 27.61 4.02
C CYS A 174 21.76 28.47 2.76
N LYS A 175 20.81 29.42 2.83
CA LYS A 175 20.40 30.28 1.72
C LYS A 175 20.93 31.71 1.85
N GLY A 176 21.10 32.19 3.08
CA GLY A 176 21.46 33.58 3.38
C GLY A 176 22.89 33.80 3.88
N SER A 177 23.58 32.76 4.33
CA SER A 177 24.95 32.85 4.89
C SER A 177 25.93 32.04 4.02
N ASN A 178 27.24 32.26 4.18
CA ASN A 178 28.29 31.43 3.56
C ASN A 178 28.38 30.00 4.16
N VAL A 179 27.35 29.54 4.86
CA VAL A 179 27.31 28.20 5.48
C VAL A 179 26.82 27.20 4.45
N THR A 180 27.63 26.17 4.18
CA THR A 180 27.24 25.08 3.29
C THR A 180 26.54 23.99 4.10
N CYS A 181 25.35 23.57 3.66
CA CYS A 181 24.58 22.53 4.31
C CYS A 181 24.50 21.31 3.41
N GLU A 182 24.89 20.16 3.92
CA GLU A 182 24.90 18.90 3.17
C GLU A 182 24.34 17.77 4.04
N VAL A 183 23.49 16.92 3.45
CA VAL A 183 23.11 15.67 4.10
C VAL A 183 24.24 14.67 3.91
N THR A 184 24.96 14.37 4.98
CA THR A 184 26.12 13.47 4.93
C THR A 184 25.74 12.02 5.13
N GLU A 185 24.67 11.76 5.89
CA GLU A 185 24.16 10.41 6.08
C GLU A 185 22.66 10.35 5.79
N PHE A 186 22.28 9.49 4.83
CA PHE A 186 20.89 9.31 4.41
C PHE A 186 20.29 8.05 5.03
N ALA A 187 19.08 8.16 5.55
CA ALA A 187 18.31 7.00 5.97
C ALA A 187 18.02 6.10 4.75
N SER A 188 18.05 4.78 4.99
CA SER A 188 17.68 3.82 3.95
C SER A 188 16.20 3.93 3.62
N MET A 189 15.86 4.55 2.48
CA MET A 189 14.49 4.64 1.97
C MET A 189 14.03 3.36 1.24
N ARG A 190 14.84 2.29 1.25
CA ARG A 190 14.57 1.06 0.48
C ARG A 190 13.24 0.42 0.87
N THR A 191 12.96 0.34 2.17
CA THR A 191 11.72 -0.23 2.70
C THR A 191 10.48 0.53 2.21
N LEU A 192 10.56 1.86 2.11
CA LEU A 192 9.45 2.68 1.57
C LEU A 192 9.27 2.46 0.07
N ASN A 193 10.35 2.38 -0.71
CA ASN A 193 10.26 2.04 -2.13
C ASN A 193 9.62 0.66 -2.35
N ILE A 194 10.02 -0.32 -1.53
CA ILE A 194 9.45 -1.66 -1.53
C ILE A 194 7.95 -1.61 -1.21
N SER A 195 7.51 -0.77 -0.28
CA SER A 195 6.08 -0.61 0.04
C SER A 195 5.25 -0.16 -1.16
N VAL A 196 5.76 0.77 -1.98
CA VAL A 196 5.08 1.24 -3.21
C VAL A 196 5.00 0.11 -4.25
N VAL A 197 6.08 -0.64 -4.42
CA VAL A 197 6.10 -1.81 -5.33
C VAL A 197 5.09 -2.86 -4.90
N PHE A 198 5.04 -3.20 -3.60
CA PHE A 198 4.03 -4.12 -3.07
C PHE A 198 2.62 -3.59 -3.22
N GLY A 199 2.40 -2.28 -3.12
CA GLY A 199 1.10 -1.66 -3.38
C GLY A 199 0.59 -1.92 -4.80
N PHE A 200 1.41 -1.63 -5.82
CA PHE A 200 1.05 -1.90 -7.21
C PHE A 200 0.96 -3.41 -7.51
N LEU A 201 1.86 -4.21 -6.94
CA LEU A 201 1.79 -5.66 -7.08
C LEU A 201 0.46 -6.18 -6.54
N ASN A 202 0.03 -5.71 -5.37
CA ASN A 202 -1.24 -6.12 -4.79
C ASN A 202 -2.41 -5.69 -5.70
N MET A 203 -2.39 -4.48 -6.27
CA MET A 203 -3.39 -4.07 -7.27
C MET A 203 -3.54 -5.10 -8.41
N PHE A 204 -2.42 -5.58 -8.98
CA PHE A 204 -2.46 -6.59 -10.04
C PHE A 204 -2.94 -7.96 -9.55
N VAL A 205 -2.53 -8.39 -8.36
CA VAL A 205 -2.99 -9.66 -7.77
C VAL A 205 -4.50 -9.63 -7.54
N TRP A 206 -5.03 -8.54 -6.96
CA TRP A 206 -6.47 -8.34 -6.76
C TRP A 206 -7.23 -8.27 -8.07
N ALA A 207 -6.67 -7.62 -9.10
CA ALA A 207 -7.29 -7.55 -10.44
C ALA A 207 -7.35 -8.94 -11.09
N GLY A 208 -6.26 -9.72 -10.97
CA GLY A 208 -6.22 -11.11 -11.41
C GLY A 208 -7.23 -11.98 -10.65
N ASN A 209 -7.41 -11.75 -9.36
CA ASN A 209 -8.40 -12.48 -8.57
C ASN A 209 -9.84 -12.11 -8.92
N ALA A 210 -10.12 -10.84 -9.21
CA ALA A 210 -11.43 -10.39 -9.65
C ALA A 210 -11.93 -11.20 -10.87
N TRP A 211 -11.04 -11.59 -11.77
CA TRP A 211 -11.36 -12.48 -12.89
C TRP A 211 -11.75 -13.90 -12.44
N PHE A 212 -11.05 -14.47 -11.47
CA PHE A 212 -11.39 -15.80 -10.93
C PHE A 212 -12.72 -15.78 -10.18
N VAL A 213 -12.95 -14.76 -9.34
CA VAL A 213 -14.23 -14.56 -8.65
C VAL A 213 -15.36 -14.35 -9.66
N TYR A 214 -15.14 -13.54 -10.70
CA TYR A 214 -16.12 -13.32 -11.77
C TYR A 214 -16.56 -14.61 -12.46
N LYS A 215 -15.65 -15.57 -12.69
CA LYS A 215 -16.00 -16.87 -13.30
C LYS A 215 -16.90 -17.73 -12.42
N GLU A 216 -16.84 -17.56 -11.10
CA GLU A 216 -17.75 -18.23 -10.15
C GLU A 216 -19.12 -17.52 -10.09
N THR A 217 -19.26 -16.30 -10.62
CA THR A 217 -20.55 -15.61 -10.71
C THR A 217 -21.44 -16.20 -11.81
N ARG A 218 -22.75 -16.19 -11.59
CA ARG A 218 -23.73 -16.65 -12.59
C ARG A 218 -23.76 -15.79 -13.85
N TRP A 219 -23.29 -14.53 -13.80
CA TRP A 219 -23.15 -13.69 -15.00
C TRP A 219 -22.25 -14.33 -16.06
N HIS A 220 -21.27 -15.12 -15.64
CA HIS A 220 -20.44 -15.90 -16.55
C HIS A 220 -21.14 -17.19 -16.99
N ALA A 221 -21.74 -17.95 -16.06
CA ALA A 221 -22.45 -19.20 -16.38
C ALA A 221 -23.65 -19.02 -17.34
N GLN A 222 -24.36 -17.89 -17.25
CA GLN A 222 -25.50 -17.58 -18.10
C GLN A 222 -25.09 -17.30 -19.55
N LYS A 223 -23.89 -16.73 -19.78
CA LYS A 223 -23.34 -16.50 -21.12
C LYS A 223 -23.00 -17.80 -21.87
N PHE A 224 -22.59 -18.85 -21.15
CA PHE A 224 -22.33 -20.16 -21.75
C PHE A 224 -23.60 -20.98 -22.03
N SER A 225 -24.66 -20.78 -21.25
CA SER A 225 -25.95 -21.46 -21.46
C SER A 225 -26.84 -20.78 -22.50
N SER A 226 -26.56 -19.52 -22.87
CA SER A 226 -27.27 -18.79 -23.93
C SER A 226 -26.76 -19.04 -25.35
N GLN A 227 -25.75 -19.91 -25.57
CA GLN A 227 -25.44 -20.39 -26.92
C GLN A 227 -26.51 -21.41 -27.34
N PRO A 228 -27.25 -21.21 -28.46
CA PRO A 228 -28.25 -22.16 -28.89
C PRO A 228 -27.54 -23.45 -29.29
N SER A 229 -27.83 -24.53 -28.57
CA SER A 229 -27.52 -25.88 -29.04
C SER A 229 -28.18 -26.08 -30.41
N PRO A 230 -27.48 -26.56 -31.45
CA PRO A 230 -28.14 -26.91 -32.70
C PRO A 230 -29.23 -27.93 -32.40
N ALA A 231 -30.47 -27.61 -32.74
CA ALA A 231 -31.63 -28.46 -32.52
C ALA A 231 -31.32 -29.88 -33.00
N ARG A 232 -31.38 -30.84 -32.06
CA ARG A 232 -31.21 -32.26 -32.35
C ARG A 232 -32.35 -32.68 -33.27
N GLN A 233 -32.09 -32.77 -34.58
CA GLN A 233 -33.04 -33.28 -35.56
C GLN A 233 -33.48 -34.68 -35.14
N GLN A 234 -34.76 -34.78 -34.81
CA GLN A 234 -35.43 -36.01 -34.44
C GLN A 234 -35.68 -36.79 -35.75
N VAL A 235 -34.84 -37.79 -36.01
CA VAL A 235 -35.01 -38.70 -37.16
C VAL A 235 -36.18 -39.63 -36.85
N PRO A 236 -37.22 -39.74 -37.71
CA PRO A 236 -38.34 -40.67 -37.48
C PRO A 236 -37.88 -42.12 -37.65
N ALA A 237 -38.38 -43.02 -36.81
CA ALA A 237 -38.10 -44.45 -36.92
C ALA A 237 -38.71 -45.05 -38.19
N PRO A 238 -37.99 -45.93 -38.93
CA PRO A 238 -38.58 -46.70 -40.02
C PRO A 238 -39.46 -47.83 -39.48
N ILE A 239 -40.52 -48.09 -40.24
CA ILE A 239 -41.61 -49.06 -40.03
C ILE A 239 -41.10 -50.49 -40.20
#